data_AF-X1LDL4-F1
#
_entry.id   AF-X1LDL4-F1
#
_cell.length_a   1.000
_cell.length_b   1.000
_cell.length_c   1.000
_cell.angle_alpha   90.00
_cell.angle_beta   90.00
_cell.angle_gamma   90.00
#
_symmetry.space_group_name_H-M   'P 1'
#
loop_
_entity.id
_entity.type
_entity.pdbx_description
1 polymer ?
#
loop_
_entity_poly.entity_id
_entity_poly.type
_entity_poly.pdbx_seq_one_letter_code
_entity_poly.pdbx_strand_id
1 'polypeptide(L)' 'MLQTARTPGLNLHTSSEVEEVTGFVGNFEVKIRKRA' A
#
# COMPACT_ATOMS: atom_id res chain seq x y z
N MET A 1 -2.08 16.72 0.89
CA MET A 1 -1.27 15.75 0.10
C MET A 1 0.23 15.86 0.38
N LEU A 2 0.82 17.07 0.47
CA LEU A 2 2.27 17.25 0.69
C LEU A 2 2.79 16.64 2.01
N GLN A 3 2.03 16.78 3.10
CA GLN A 3 2.39 16.22 4.41
C GLN A 3 2.44 14.69 4.40
N THR A 4 1.48 14.05 3.74
CA THR A 4 1.40 12.58 3.60
C THR A 4 2.61 12.02 2.86
N ALA A 5 3.08 12.70 1.80
CA ALA A 5 4.27 12.30 1.06
C ALA A 5 5.59 12.47 1.85
N ARG A 6 5.59 13.26 2.94
CA ARG A 6 6.77 13.60 3.73
C ARG A 6 6.75 13.03 5.15
N THR A 7 5.74 12.21 5.46
CA THR A 7 5.62 11.61 6.79
C THR A 7 6.50 10.36 6.88
N PRO A 8 7.52 10.35 7.76
CA PRO A 8 8.38 9.18 7.92
C PRO A 8 7.59 8.00 8.46
N GLY A 9 7.87 6.79 7.95
CA GLY A 9 7.15 5.56 8.32
C GLY A 9 5.84 5.33 7.57
N LEU A 10 5.40 6.27 6.71
CA LEU A 10 4.24 6.10 5.85
C LEU A 10 4.66 5.76 4.41
N ASN A 11 4.24 4.59 3.92
CA ASN A 11 4.44 4.20 2.53
C ASN A 11 3.24 4.64 1.68
N LEU A 12 3.48 5.58 0.75
CA LEU A 12 2.45 6.11 -0.14
C LEU A 12 2.58 5.49 -1.53
N HIS A 13 1.60 4.68 -1.92
CA HIS A 13 1.50 4.09 -3.26
C HIS A 13 0.46 4.85 -4.10
N THR A 14 0.91 5.83 -4.89
CA THR A 14 0.04 6.53 -5.85
C THR A 14 -0.11 5.73 -7.14
N SER A 15 -1.26 5.85 -7.82
CA SER A 15 -1.55 5.14 -9.08
C SER A 15 -1.34 3.61 -8.98
N SER A 16 -1.59 3.05 -7.80
CA SER A 16 -1.42 1.63 -7.52
C SER A 16 -2.76 1.03 -7.08
N GLU A 17 -2.98 -0.22 -7.43
CA GLU A 17 -4.18 -0.97 -7.07
C GLU A 17 -3.80 -2.21 -6.28
N VAL A 18 -4.66 -2.61 -5.34
CA VAL A 18 -4.50 -3.86 -4.59
C VAL A 18 -5.03 -4.99 -5.47
N GLU A 19 -4.16 -5.93 -5.85
CA GLU A 19 -4.55 -7.06 -6.70
C GLU A 19 -5.08 -8.22 -5.87
N GLU A 20 -4.46 -8.49 -4.73
CA GLU A 20 -4.76 -9.67 -3.93
C GLU A 20 -4.50 -9.38 -2.45
N VAL A 21 -5.41 -9.85 -1.61
CA VAL A 21 -5.26 -9.86 -0.15
C VAL A 21 -5.53 -11.28 0.32
N THR A 22 -4.51 -11.92 0.88
CA THR A 22 -4.62 -13.26 1.45
C THR A 22 -4.26 -13.25 2.94
N GLY A 23 -4.60 -14.33 3.64
CA GLY A 23 -4.30 -14.49 5.06
C GLY A 23 -5.51 -14.30 5.97
N PHE A 24 -5.23 -14.04 7.24
CA PHE A 24 -6.22 -13.99 8.32
C PHE A 24 -5.92 -12.81 9.26
N VAL A 25 -6.85 -12.52 10.18
CA VAL A 25 -6.72 -11.40 11.12
C VAL A 25 -5.39 -11.49 11.88
N GLY A 26 -4.51 -10.50 11.63
CA GLY A 26 -3.17 -10.40 12.21
C GLY A 26 -2.02 -10.72 11.24
N ASN A 27 -2.27 -11.52 10.20
CA ASN A 27 -1.29 -11.87 9.17
C ASN A 27 -1.92 -11.76 7.79
N PHE A 28 -1.95 -10.53 7.26
CA PHE A 28 -2.39 -10.28 5.90
C PHE A 28 -1.18 -10.14 4.98
N GLU A 29 -1.23 -10.86 3.87
CA GLU A 29 -0.30 -10.69 2.76
C GLU A 29 -1.04 -9.96 1.63
N VAL A 30 -0.50 -8.81 1.22
CA VAL A 30 -1.14 -7.92 0.26
C VAL A 30 -0.22 -7.73 -0.94
N LYS A 31 -0.73 -8.02 -2.14
CA LYS A 31 -0.05 -7.73 -3.39
C LYS A 31 -0.58 -6.41 -3.96
N ILE A 32 0.30 -5.43 -4.09
CA ILE A 32 0.00 -4.11 -4.64
C ILE A 32 0.65 -4.02 -6.02
N ARG A 33 -0.15 -3.81 -7.06
CA ARG A 33 0.36 -3.51 -8.40
C ARG A 33 0.46 -2.02 -8.62
N LYS A 34 1.66 -1.58 -8.93
CA LYS A 34 1.91 -0.21 -9.39
C LYS A 34 1.70 -0.15 -10.90
N ARG A 35 0.76 0.69 -11.35
CA ARG A 35 0.64 1.01 -12.77
C ARG A 35 1.76 2.02 -13.09
N ALA A 36 2.76 1.58 -13.83
CA ALA A 36 3.85 2.41 -14.34
C ALA A 36 3.43 3.08 -15.65
#